data_AF-A0A3D3B889-F1
#
_entry.id   AF-A0A3D3B889-F1
#
_cell.length_a   1.000
_cell.length_b   1.000
_cell.length_c   1.000
_cell.angle_alpha   90.00
_cell.angle_beta   90.00
_cell.angle_gamma   90.00
#
_symmetry.space_group_name_H-M   'P 1'
#
loop_
_entity.id
_entity.type
_entity.pdbx_description
1 polymer ?
#
loop_
_entity_poly.entity_id
_entity_poly.type
_entity_poly.pdbx_seq_one_letter_code
_entity_poly.pdbx_strand_id
1 'polypeptide(L)'
;MPSWILILVAISLTCSWCTFLYAWKLAREDGKIDGAKPVWFGGILNYHLVASVLKEHSQRGDRWARRAYLLYNLGSAIIPVLIAALFIHQFWSR
;
A
#
# COMPACT_ATOMS: atom_id res chain seq x y z
N MET A 1 -9.33 -13.09 17.64
CA MET A 1 -8.94 -11.72 17.23
C MET A 1 -10.16 -10.82 17.34
N PRO A 2 -10.05 -9.64 17.98
CA PRO A 2 -11.13 -8.65 18.00
C PRO A 2 -11.61 -8.32 16.58
N SER A 3 -12.91 -8.29 16.36
CA SER A 3 -13.54 -8.04 15.05
C SER A 3 -13.12 -6.72 14.41
N TRP A 4 -12.86 -5.69 15.22
CA TRP A 4 -12.37 -4.40 14.75
C TRP A 4 -10.97 -4.47 14.11
N ILE A 5 -10.10 -5.37 14.57
CA ILE A 5 -8.76 -5.58 13.98
C ILE A 5 -8.90 -6.16 12.57
N LEU A 6 -9.77 -7.17 12.40
CA LEU A 6 -10.03 -7.77 11.09
C LEU A 6 -10.58 -6.75 10.10
N ILE A 7 -11.50 -5.87 10.55
CA ILE A 7 -12.06 -4.80 9.72
C ILE A 7 -10.96 -3.81 9.30
N LEU A 8 -10.10 -3.38 10.21
CA LEU A 8 -8.99 -2.47 9.89
C LEU A 8 -7.98 -3.10 8.93
N VAL A 9 -7.67 -4.40 9.09
CA VAL A 9 -6.81 -5.14 8.16
C VAL A 9 -7.46 -5.21 6.78
N ALA A 10 -8.75 -5.54 6.71
CA ALA A 10 -9.48 -5.62 5.44
C ALA A 10 -9.49 -4.26 4.71
N ILE A 11 -9.81 -3.18 5.41
CA ILE A 11 -9.77 -1.81 4.86
C ILE A 11 -8.35 -1.47 4.37
N SER A 12 -7.33 -1.77 5.17
CA SER A 12 -5.94 -1.50 4.79
C SER A 12 -5.51 -2.28 3.54
N LEU A 13 -5.87 -3.55 3.44
CA LEU A 13 -5.60 -4.39 2.27
C LEU A 13 -6.32 -3.86 1.03
N THR A 14 -7.61 -3.51 1.13
CA THR A 14 -8.37 -2.97 -0.01
C THR A 14 -7.81 -1.62 -0.47
N CYS A 15 -7.54 -0.69 0.46
CA CYS A 15 -6.95 0.60 0.12
C CYS A 15 -5.56 0.46 -0.51
N SER A 16 -4.70 -0.39 0.06
CA SER A 16 -3.36 -0.65 -0.47
C SER A 16 -3.44 -1.28 -1.86
N TRP A 17 -4.38 -2.20 -2.08
CA TRP A 17 -4.61 -2.83 -3.38
C TRP A 17 -5.08 -1.84 -4.46
N CYS A 18 -5.97 -0.91 -4.12
CA CYS A 18 -6.41 0.13 -5.06
C CYS A 18 -5.26 1.06 -5.47
N THR A 19 -4.45 1.52 -4.50
CA THR A 19 -3.28 2.36 -4.79
C THR A 19 -2.22 1.61 -5.60
N PHE A 20 -2.09 0.31 -5.37
CA PHE A 20 -1.21 -0.57 -6.10
C PHE A 20 -1.60 -0.69 -7.59
N LEU A 21 -2.88 -0.98 -7.87
CA LEU A 21 -3.39 -1.06 -9.26
C LEU A 21 -3.23 0.26 -10.00
N TYR A 22 -3.41 1.38 -9.31
CA TYR A 22 -3.23 2.71 -9.88
C TYR A 22 -1.75 2.99 -10.22
N ALA A 23 -0.82 2.65 -9.32
CA ALA A 23 0.61 2.77 -9.60
C ALA A 23 1.07 1.86 -10.74
N TRP A 24 0.53 0.64 -10.83
CA TRP A 24 0.79 -0.27 -11.95
C TRP A 24 0.33 0.32 -13.28
N LYS A 25 -0.86 0.95 -13.30
CA LYS A 25 -1.37 1.63 -14.48
C LYS A 25 -0.44 2.77 -14.92
N LEU A 26 -0.02 3.63 -13.97
CA LEU A 26 0.90 4.73 -14.24
C LEU A 26 2.26 4.25 -14.77
N ALA A 27 2.83 3.23 -14.15
CA ALA A 27 4.11 2.67 -14.59
C ALA A 27 4.03 1.98 -15.96
N ARG A 28 2.86 1.45 -16.33
CA ARG A 28 2.60 0.93 -17.68
C ARG A 28 2.47 2.06 -18.69
N GLU A 29 1.82 3.17 -18.34
CA GLU A 29 1.73 4.38 -19.19
C GLU A 29 3.11 5.02 -19.40
N ASP A 30 3.99 5.00 -18.39
CA ASP A 30 5.38 5.45 -18.47
C ASP A 30 6.31 4.48 -19.25
N GLY A 31 5.81 3.33 -19.73
CA GLY A 31 6.62 2.32 -20.44
C GLY A 31 7.65 1.59 -19.56
N LYS A 32 7.60 1.78 -18.23
CA LYS A 32 8.57 1.18 -17.28
C LYS A 32 8.37 -0.33 -17.07
N ILE A 33 7.20 -0.84 -17.47
CA ILE A 33 6.82 -2.24 -17.33
C ILE A 33 5.96 -2.64 -18.53
N ASP A 34 6.62 -2.84 -19.67
CA ASP A 34 5.97 -3.44 -20.83
C ASP A 34 5.59 -4.89 -20.53
N GLY A 35 4.29 -5.15 -20.45
CA GLY A 35 3.73 -6.50 -20.33
C GLY A 35 3.76 -7.15 -18.94
N ALA A 36 4.26 -6.47 -17.90
CA ALA A 36 4.31 -7.05 -16.56
C ALA A 36 2.89 -7.17 -15.96
N LYS A 37 2.49 -8.39 -15.58
CA LYS A 37 1.21 -8.65 -14.89
C LYS A 37 1.23 -8.00 -13.49
N PRO A 38 0.08 -7.55 -12.95
CA PRO A 38 0.00 -6.85 -11.66
C PRO A 38 0.66 -7.62 -10.51
N VAL A 39 0.57 -8.95 -10.50
CA VAL A 39 1.17 -9.81 -9.47
C VAL A 39 2.69 -9.65 -9.37
N TRP A 40 3.37 -9.38 -10.50
CA TRP A 40 4.81 -9.19 -10.56
C TRP A 40 5.24 -7.79 -10.11
N PHE A 41 4.33 -6.81 -10.19
CA PHE A 41 4.58 -5.44 -9.77
C PHE A 41 4.35 -5.24 -8.26
N GLY A 42 3.63 -6.16 -7.59
CA GLY A 42 3.12 -5.99 -6.23
C GLY A 42 3.72 -6.90 -5.15
N GLY A 43 4.75 -7.67 -5.48
CA GLY A 43 5.50 -8.40 -4.47
C GLY A 43 6.15 -7.46 -3.44
N ILE A 44 6.43 -7.97 -2.24
CA ILE A 44 7.12 -7.24 -1.15
C ILE A 44 8.41 -6.55 -1.65
N LEU A 45 9.09 -7.17 -2.62
CA LEU A 45 10.30 -6.63 -3.28
C LEU A 45 10.05 -5.35 -4.09
N ASN A 46 8.84 -5.12 -4.58
CA ASN A 46 8.49 -3.99 -5.45
C ASN A 46 7.71 -2.88 -4.72
N TYR A 47 7.61 -2.95 -3.40
CA TYR A 47 7.03 -1.89 -2.57
C TYR A 47 7.69 -0.52 -2.85
N HIS A 48 9.02 -0.51 -2.98
CA HIS A 48 9.78 0.70 -3.30
C HIS A 48 9.48 1.25 -4.70
N LEU A 49 9.15 0.37 -5.64
CA LEU A 49 8.88 0.74 -7.03
C LEU A 49 7.49 1.36 -7.18
N VAL A 50 6.50 0.83 -6.46
CA VAL A 50 5.16 1.44 -6.35
C VAL A 50 5.26 2.83 -5.72
N ALA A 51 6.00 2.94 -4.61
CA ALA A 51 6.22 4.21 -3.92
C ALA A 51 6.96 5.23 -4.80
N SER A 52 7.95 4.81 -5.59
CA SER A 52 8.73 5.72 -6.46
C SER A 52 7.89 6.24 -7.63
N VAL A 53 7.10 5.39 -8.29
CA VAL A 53 6.20 5.78 -9.39
C VAL A 53 5.15 6.78 -8.91
N LEU A 54 4.50 6.50 -7.77
CA LEU A 54 3.51 7.41 -7.20
C LEU A 54 4.15 8.75 -6.78
N LYS A 55 5.36 8.71 -6.21
CA LYS A 55 6.10 9.91 -5.83
C LYS A 55 6.49 10.75 -7.05
N GLU A 56 6.99 10.12 -8.11
CA GLU A 56 7.40 10.79 -9.34
C GLU A 56 6.21 11.49 -10.02
N HIS A 57 5.07 10.81 -10.18
CA HIS A 57 3.86 11.44 -10.70
C HIS A 57 3.32 12.54 -9.78
N SER A 58 3.45 12.39 -8.45
CA SER A 58 3.07 13.46 -7.53
C SER A 58 3.92 14.74 -7.72
N GLN A 59 5.21 14.58 -8.03
CA GLN A 59 6.13 15.69 -8.29
C GLN A 59 5.86 16.36 -9.63
N ARG A 60 5.31 15.62 -10.61
CA ARG A 60 4.83 16.17 -11.90
C ARG A 60 3.49 16.91 -11.78
N GLY A 61 2.91 17.02 -10.57
CA GLY A 61 1.68 17.78 -10.31
C GLY A 61 0.40 16.94 -10.26
N ASP A 62 0.49 15.60 -10.35
CA ASP A 62 -0.68 14.74 -10.24
C ASP A 62 -1.16 14.64 -8.78
N ARG A 63 -2.30 15.30 -8.51
CA ARG A 63 -2.96 15.31 -7.20
C ARG A 63 -3.47 13.92 -6.79
N TRP A 64 -3.83 13.06 -7.74
CA TRP A 64 -4.28 11.69 -7.47
C TRP A 64 -3.11 10.78 -7.11
N ALA A 65 -1.98 10.90 -7.80
CA ALA A 65 -0.74 10.21 -7.43
C ALA A 65 -0.27 10.59 -6.02
N ARG A 66 -0.38 11.87 -5.65
CA ARG A 66 -0.05 12.31 -4.28
C ARG A 66 -0.96 11.67 -3.21
N ARG A 67 -2.27 11.60 -3.46
CA ARG A 67 -3.22 10.95 -2.55
C ARG A 67 -2.98 9.46 -2.45
N ALA A 68 -2.73 8.81 -3.58
CA ALA A 68 -2.40 7.38 -3.63
C ALA A 68 -1.09 7.08 -2.90
N TYR A 69 -0.07 7.93 -3.05
CA TYR A 69 1.19 7.80 -2.31
C TYR A 69 1.00 7.88 -0.79
N LEU A 70 0.20 8.83 -0.31
CA LEU A 70 -0.11 8.97 1.11
C LEU A 70 -0.89 7.77 1.64
N LEU A 71 -1.92 7.31 0.92
CA LEU A 71 -2.71 6.14 1.29
C LEU A 71 -1.86 4.87 1.32
N TYR A 72 -0.95 4.71 0.35
CA TYR A 72 -0.04 3.57 0.28
C TYR A 72 0.94 3.52 1.47
N ASN A 73 1.47 4.68 1.89
CA ASN A 73 2.33 4.79 3.07
C ASN A 73 1.55 4.58 4.39
N LEU A 74 0.31 5.06 4.47
CA LEU A 74 -0.53 4.83 5.65
C LEU A 74 -0.94 3.37 5.79
N GLY A 75 -1.32 2.73 4.67
CA GLY A 75 -1.67 1.31 4.64
C GLY A 75 -0.51 0.40 5.05
N SER A 76 0.71 0.71 4.60
CA SER A 76 1.91 -0.04 4.98
C SER A 76 2.32 0.18 6.43
N ALA A 77 2.14 1.40 6.97
CA ALA A 77 2.42 1.70 8.38
C ALA A 77 1.40 1.08 9.36
N ILE A 78 0.16 0.87 8.91
CA ILE A 78 -0.89 0.26 9.73
C ILE A 78 -0.57 -1.19 10.11
N ILE A 79 0.10 -1.95 9.23
CA ILE A 79 0.43 -3.36 9.48
C ILE A 79 1.33 -3.54 10.71
N PRO A 80 2.51 -2.89 10.83
CA PRO A 80 3.34 -2.99 12.03
C PRO A 80 2.67 -2.41 13.27
N VAL A 81 1.85 -1.37 13.15
CA VAL A 81 1.06 -0.82 14.27
C VAL A 81 0.04 -1.84 14.78
N LEU A 82 -0.66 -2.53 13.89
CA LEU A 82 -1.61 -3.58 14.27
C LEU A 82 -0.92 -4.80 14.88
N ILE A 83 0.26 -5.19 14.38
CA ILE A 83 1.08 -6.24 14.99
C ILE A 83 1.47 -5.83 16.42
N ALA A 84 1.97 -4.61 16.62
CA ALA A 84 2.33 -4.10 17.94
C ALA A 84 1.12 -4.05 18.89
N ALA A 85 -0.05 -3.59 18.41
CA ALA A 85 -1.29 -3.55 19.18
C ALA A 85 -1.76 -4.97 19.59
N LEU A 86 -1.61 -5.96 18.71
CA LEU A 86 -1.89 -7.36 19.03
C LEU A 86 -0.95 -7.90 20.12
N PHE A 87 0.35 -7.61 20.04
CA PHE A 87 1.31 -7.99 21.08
C PHE A 87 0.99 -7.36 22.42
N ILE A 88 0.67 -6.05 22.45
CA ILE A 88 0.28 -5.35 23.68
C ILE A 88 -1.02 -5.95 24.26
N HIS A 89 -2.04 -6.16 23.43
CA HIS A 89 -3.30 -6.76 23.87
C HIS A 89 -3.10 -8.18 24.43
N GLN A 90 -2.24 -8.98 23.81
CA GLN A 90 -1.96 -10.35 24.28
C GLN A 90 -1.14 -10.35 25.58
N PHE A 91 -0.29 -9.35 25.79
CA PHE A 91 0.50 -9.19 27.02
C PHE A 91 -0.36 -8.71 28.20
N TRP A 92 -1.30 -7.80 27.96
CA TRP A 92 -2.22 -7.27 28.99
C TRP A 92 -3.41 -8.18 29.31
N SER A 93 -3.67 -9.19 28.46
CA SER A 93 -4.71 -10.21 28.66
C SER A 93 -4.21 -11.42 29.48
N ARG A 94 -2.94 -11.43 29.89
CA ARG A 94 -2.35 -12.39 30.83
C ARG A 94 -2.20 -11.76 32.20
#